data_AF-A0A6L7YLP2-F1
#
_entry.id   AF-A0A6L7YLP2-F1
#
_cell.length_a   1.000
_cell.length_b   1.000
_cell.length_c   1.000
_cell.angle_alpha   90.00
_cell.angle_beta   90.00
_cell.angle_gamma   90.00
#
_symmetry.space_group_name_H-M   'P 1'
#
loop_
_entity.id
_entity.type
_entity.pdbx_description
1 polymer ?
#
loop_
_entity_poly.entity_id
_entity_poly.type
_entity_poly.pdbx_seq_one_letter_code
_entity_poly.pdbx_strand_id
1 'polypeptide(L)'
;MVLESLLELVETLRERIDEHGAALRQNEMRTRYALIDPLLQELGWDTSDPSEIMIEDGSGDGRADYLLLDKDQPVMIIEAKRLSLGVSDGRQQAVNYAMDRGRRARYFAVTDGNQWEIYDTHQPAIDMMVISFALKEDVLAEVCLKAIALWRPAVEHDSVMAATSPIIGLWTTDSSSSRAEFSTVTRTSCTKCERCC
;
A
#
# COMPACT_ATOMS: atom_id res chain seq x y z
N MET A 1 6.00 -6.45 -13.44
CA MET A 1 5.76 -5.01 -13.19
C MET A 1 7.08 -4.28 -13.27
N VAL A 2 7.14 -3.21 -14.06
CA VAL A 2 8.26 -2.27 -14.06
C VAL A 2 7.85 -1.13 -13.14
N LEU A 3 8.68 -0.69 -12.20
CA LEU A 3 8.27 0.36 -11.25
C LEU A 3 7.89 1.68 -11.97
N GLU A 4 8.50 1.93 -13.13
CA GLU A 4 8.20 3.05 -14.01
C GLU A 4 6.75 3.03 -14.52
N SER A 5 6.20 1.87 -14.88
CA SER A 5 4.81 1.79 -15.35
C SER A 5 3.81 2.06 -14.22
N LEU A 6 4.11 1.63 -13.00
CA LEU A 6 3.30 1.97 -11.83
C LEU A 6 3.33 3.48 -11.52
N LEU A 7 4.50 4.12 -11.66
CA LEU A 7 4.63 5.57 -11.50
C LEU A 7 3.76 6.33 -12.51
N GLU A 8 3.90 6.02 -13.79
CA GLU A 8 3.11 6.62 -14.88
C GLU A 8 1.60 6.40 -14.69
N LEU A 9 1.21 5.20 -14.24
CA LEU A 9 -0.18 4.91 -13.94
C LEU A 9 -0.69 5.80 -12.80
N VAL A 10 0.04 5.88 -11.68
CA VAL A 10 -0.42 6.68 -10.53
C VAL A 10 -0.57 8.15 -10.90
N GLU A 11 0.33 8.70 -11.73
CA GLU A 11 0.16 10.06 -12.29
C GLU A 11 -1.12 10.18 -13.13
N THR A 12 -1.35 9.23 -14.04
CA THR A 12 -2.58 9.18 -14.83
C THR A 12 -3.84 9.10 -13.96
N LEU A 13 -3.81 8.33 -12.87
CA LEU A 13 -4.94 8.22 -11.94
C LEU A 13 -5.17 9.52 -11.17
N ARG A 14 -4.12 10.25 -10.79
CA ARG A 14 -4.23 11.58 -10.17
C ARG A 14 -4.95 12.55 -11.12
N GLU A 15 -4.55 12.57 -12.39
CA GLU A 15 -5.18 13.40 -13.43
C GLU A 15 -6.66 13.05 -13.60
N ARG A 16 -7.01 11.75 -13.68
CA ARG A 16 -8.42 11.32 -13.74
C ARG A 16 -9.25 11.81 -12.55
N ILE A 17 -8.68 11.80 -11.35
CA ILE A 17 -9.37 12.32 -10.16
C ILE A 17 -9.62 13.83 -10.28
N ASP A 18 -8.65 14.58 -10.82
CA ASP A 18 -8.79 16.03 -11.03
C ASP A 18 -9.80 16.38 -12.12
N GLU A 19 -9.72 15.72 -13.28
CA GLU A 19 -10.56 16.02 -14.43
C GLU A 19 -11.99 15.47 -14.31
N HIS A 20 -12.15 14.33 -13.67
CA HIS A 20 -13.43 13.58 -13.66
C HIS A 20 -13.99 13.34 -12.26
N GLY A 21 -13.39 13.92 -11.21
CA GLY A 21 -13.79 13.68 -9.82
C GLY A 21 -15.29 13.90 -9.55
N ALA A 22 -15.96 14.84 -10.24
CA ALA A 22 -17.40 15.04 -10.10
C ALA A 22 -18.22 13.80 -10.53
N ALA A 23 -17.83 13.15 -11.62
CA ALA A 23 -18.50 11.94 -12.12
C ALA A 23 -18.21 10.71 -11.25
N LEU A 24 -16.99 10.61 -10.71
CA LEU A 24 -16.54 9.51 -9.85
C LEU A 24 -17.24 9.55 -8.47
N ARG A 25 -17.44 10.75 -7.89
CA ARG A 25 -18.17 10.93 -6.62
C ARG A 25 -19.63 10.50 -6.68
N GLN A 26 -20.22 10.40 -7.87
CA GLN A 26 -21.62 10.07 -8.05
C GLN A 26 -21.88 8.56 -8.16
N ASN A 27 -20.88 7.77 -8.55
CA ASN A 27 -21.08 6.37 -8.90
C ASN A 27 -19.84 5.53 -8.54
N GLU A 28 -20.04 4.60 -7.61
CA GLU A 28 -19.01 3.67 -7.14
C GLU A 28 -18.44 2.79 -8.26
N MET A 29 -19.29 2.27 -9.15
CA MET A 29 -18.84 1.50 -10.31
C MET A 29 -17.92 2.31 -11.23
N ARG A 30 -18.15 3.62 -11.35
CA ARG A 30 -17.22 4.50 -12.11
C ARG A 30 -15.89 4.67 -11.38
N THR A 31 -15.90 4.85 -10.07
CA THR A 31 -14.68 4.87 -9.26
C THR A 31 -13.88 3.59 -9.42
N ARG A 32 -14.56 2.43 -9.31
CA ARG A 32 -13.99 1.10 -9.51
C ARG A 32 -13.28 0.98 -10.85
N TYR A 33 -14.02 1.21 -11.94
CA TYR A 33 -13.49 1.08 -13.29
C TYR A 33 -12.38 2.09 -13.62
N ALA A 34 -12.50 3.34 -13.16
CA ALA A 34 -11.57 4.40 -13.56
C ALA A 34 -10.28 4.44 -12.72
N LEU A 35 -10.34 4.00 -11.46
CA LEU A 35 -9.25 4.17 -10.49
C LEU A 35 -8.76 2.84 -9.89
N ILE A 36 -9.66 1.96 -9.48
CA ILE A 36 -9.31 0.74 -8.73
C ILE A 36 -8.84 -0.36 -9.68
N ASP A 37 -9.64 -0.68 -10.70
CA ASP A 37 -9.31 -1.75 -11.65
C ASP A 37 -7.96 -1.53 -12.33
N PRO A 38 -7.61 -0.32 -12.83
CA PRO A 38 -6.31 -0.10 -13.45
C PRO A 38 -5.14 -0.30 -12.48
N LEU A 39 -5.30 0.10 -11.21
CA LEU A 39 -4.26 -0.09 -10.20
C LEU A 39 -4.04 -1.58 -9.89
N LEU A 40 -5.13 -2.34 -9.73
CA LEU A 40 -5.05 -3.80 -9.51
C LEU A 40 -4.40 -4.52 -10.70
N GLN A 41 -4.76 -4.14 -11.93
CA GLN A 41 -4.17 -4.69 -13.16
C GLN A 41 -2.66 -4.45 -13.23
N GLU A 42 -2.20 -3.23 -12.96
CA GLU A 42 -0.77 -2.90 -12.95
C GLU A 42 -0.01 -3.66 -11.86
N LEU A 43 -0.69 -3.94 -10.74
CA LEU A 43 -0.18 -4.74 -9.63
C LEU A 43 -0.32 -6.26 -9.87
N GLY A 44 -0.67 -6.66 -11.08
CA GLY A 44 -0.61 -8.05 -11.55
C GLY A 44 -1.84 -8.88 -11.26
N TRP A 45 -2.96 -8.25 -10.91
CA TRP A 45 -4.25 -8.92 -10.78
C TRP A 45 -5.09 -8.76 -12.04
N ASP A 46 -5.54 -9.87 -12.63
CA ASP A 46 -6.46 -9.78 -13.77
C ASP A 46 -7.91 -9.62 -13.28
N THR A 47 -8.44 -8.40 -13.36
CA THR A 47 -9.84 -8.08 -12.99
C THR A 47 -10.87 -8.73 -13.92
N SER A 48 -10.44 -9.30 -15.04
CA SER A 48 -11.30 -10.04 -15.97
C SER A 48 -11.25 -11.56 -15.78
N ASP A 49 -10.37 -12.08 -14.92
CA ASP A 49 -10.26 -13.50 -14.58
C ASP A 49 -10.94 -13.80 -13.23
N PRO A 50 -12.13 -14.45 -13.22
CA PRO A 50 -12.83 -14.81 -11.99
C PRO A 50 -12.07 -15.78 -11.07
N SER A 51 -11.04 -16.47 -11.57
CA SER A 51 -10.19 -17.35 -10.76
C SER A 51 -9.12 -16.58 -9.97
N GLU A 52 -8.82 -15.33 -10.36
CA GLU A 52 -7.92 -14.43 -9.65
C GLU A 52 -8.68 -13.38 -8.83
N ILE A 53 -9.74 -12.82 -9.40
CA ILE A 53 -10.59 -11.83 -8.76
C ILE A 53 -12.05 -12.24 -8.93
N MET A 54 -12.68 -12.60 -7.82
CA MET A 54 -14.14 -12.67 -7.79
C MET A 54 -14.73 -11.30 -7.48
N ILE A 55 -15.48 -10.77 -8.44
CA ILE A 55 -16.34 -9.59 -8.26
C ILE A 55 -17.75 -10.12 -7.95
N GLU A 56 -18.27 -9.84 -6.75
CA GLU A 56 -19.63 -10.28 -6.41
C GLU A 56 -20.68 -9.21 -6.80
N ASP A 57 -21.46 -9.53 -7.83
CA ASP A 57 -22.60 -8.71 -8.26
C ASP A 57 -23.76 -8.87 -7.26
N GLY A 58 -23.90 -7.98 -6.28
CA GLY A 58 -25.18 -7.89 -5.58
C GLY A 58 -25.22 -7.02 -4.33
N SER A 59 -26.20 -6.13 -4.33
CA SER A 59 -26.66 -5.36 -3.17
C SER A 59 -27.17 -6.29 -2.07
N GLY A 60 -26.35 -6.55 -1.06
CA GLY A 60 -26.71 -7.32 0.13
C GLY A 60 -25.75 -7.03 1.27
N ASP A 61 -26.29 -6.98 2.49
CA ASP A 61 -25.56 -6.72 3.72
C ASP A 61 -24.51 -7.82 3.94
N GLY A 62 -23.22 -7.50 3.77
CA GLY A 62 -22.10 -8.42 3.97
C GLY A 62 -21.49 -9.05 2.71
N ARG A 63 -21.35 -8.32 1.60
CA ARG A 63 -20.57 -8.76 0.42
C ARG A 63 -19.43 -7.78 0.11
N ALA A 64 -18.36 -8.29 -0.48
CA ALA A 64 -17.17 -7.52 -0.85
C ALA A 64 -17.14 -7.21 -2.35
N ASP A 65 -16.64 -6.01 -2.70
CA ASP A 65 -16.53 -5.57 -4.10
C ASP A 65 -15.48 -6.35 -4.90
N TYR A 66 -14.37 -6.70 -4.27
CA TYR A 66 -13.33 -7.54 -4.83
C TYR A 66 -12.89 -8.59 -3.80
N LEU A 67 -12.77 -9.83 -4.27
CA LEU A 67 -12.16 -10.92 -3.54
C LEU A 67 -10.97 -11.42 -4.34
N LEU A 68 -9.76 -11.13 -3.87
CA LEU A 68 -8.51 -11.54 -4.48
C LEU A 68 -8.17 -12.97 -4.03
N LEU A 69 -7.81 -13.83 -4.99
CA LEU A 69 -7.61 -15.26 -4.78
C LEU A 69 -6.17 -15.69 -5.09
N ASP A 70 -5.62 -16.58 -4.25
CA ASP A 70 -4.47 -17.42 -4.59
C ASP A 70 -4.94 -18.89 -4.60
N LYS A 71 -4.90 -19.55 -5.75
CA LYS A 71 -5.33 -20.97 -5.91
C LYS A 71 -6.70 -21.24 -5.25
N ASP A 72 -7.69 -20.43 -5.62
CA ASP A 72 -9.06 -20.46 -5.11
C ASP A 72 -9.22 -20.14 -3.61
N GLN A 73 -8.15 -19.71 -2.92
CA GLN A 73 -8.21 -19.27 -1.53
C GLN A 73 -8.24 -17.74 -1.44
N PRO A 74 -9.20 -17.15 -0.71
CA PRO A 74 -9.19 -15.72 -0.43
C PRO A 74 -7.93 -15.25 0.29
N VAL A 75 -7.20 -14.32 -0.32
CA VAL A 75 -6.00 -13.70 0.29
C VAL A 75 -6.24 -12.26 0.72
N MET A 76 -7.05 -11.53 -0.02
CA MET A 76 -7.43 -10.16 0.32
C MET A 76 -8.85 -9.84 -0.12
N ILE A 77 -9.54 -9.07 0.70
CA ILE A 77 -10.85 -8.49 0.41
C ILE A 77 -10.69 -7.00 0.15
N ILE A 78 -11.33 -6.43 -0.87
CA ILE A 78 -11.36 -4.98 -1.08
C ILE A 78 -12.81 -4.51 -1.10
N GLU A 79 -13.13 -3.59 -0.19
CA GLU A 79 -14.38 -2.84 -0.18
C GLU A 79 -14.15 -1.49 -0.87
N ALA A 80 -14.86 -1.28 -1.97
CA ALA A 80 -14.80 -0.04 -2.74
C ALA A 80 -15.93 0.89 -2.32
N LYS A 81 -15.68 2.19 -2.44
CA LYS A 81 -16.69 3.25 -2.30
C LYS A 81 -16.58 4.22 -3.45
N ARG A 82 -17.64 4.96 -3.72
CA ARG A 82 -17.55 6.14 -4.60
C ARG A 82 -16.52 7.14 -4.05
N LEU A 83 -15.84 7.85 -4.95
CA LEU A 83 -14.79 8.81 -4.61
C LEU A 83 -15.27 9.82 -3.54
N SER A 84 -14.40 10.19 -2.60
CA SER A 84 -14.64 11.15 -1.50
C SER A 84 -15.73 10.76 -0.50
N LEU A 85 -16.28 9.54 -0.55
CA LEU A 85 -17.19 9.06 0.51
C LEU A 85 -16.44 8.73 1.82
N GLY A 86 -15.12 8.62 1.75
CA GLY A 86 -14.27 8.29 2.89
C GLY A 86 -14.28 6.79 3.19
N VAL A 87 -13.16 6.33 3.76
CA VAL A 87 -12.90 4.92 4.08
C VAL A 87 -13.48 4.47 5.43
N SER A 88 -13.94 5.41 6.27
CA SER A 88 -14.54 5.11 7.58
C SER A 88 -15.83 4.31 7.50
N ASP A 89 -16.67 4.60 6.50
CA ASP A 89 -18.02 4.03 6.39
C ASP A 89 -18.00 2.57 5.92
N GLY A 90 -16.93 2.14 5.24
CA GLY A 90 -16.74 0.75 4.79
C GLY A 90 -16.00 -0.15 5.79
N ARG A 91 -15.32 0.42 6.79
CA ARG A 91 -14.43 -0.32 7.69
C ARG A 91 -15.16 -1.40 8.50
N GLN A 92 -16.29 -1.07 9.10
CA GLN A 92 -17.03 -2.02 9.93
C GLN A 92 -17.55 -3.20 9.10
N GLN A 93 -17.99 -2.93 7.87
CA GLN A 93 -18.44 -3.95 6.93
C GLN A 93 -17.28 -4.87 6.52
N ALA A 94 -16.13 -4.30 6.15
CA ALA A 94 -14.95 -5.05 5.76
C ALA A 94 -14.39 -5.91 6.90
N VAL A 95 -14.37 -5.40 8.15
CA VAL A 95 -14.00 -6.18 9.34
C VAL A 95 -14.96 -7.34 9.56
N ASN A 96 -16.27 -7.09 9.53
CA ASN A 96 -17.27 -8.13 9.75
C ASN A 96 -17.13 -9.27 8.71
N TYR A 97 -16.83 -8.90 7.46
CA TYR A 97 -16.69 -9.84 6.37
C TYR A 97 -15.37 -10.62 6.43
N ALA A 98 -14.25 -9.96 6.73
CA ALA A 98 -12.96 -10.64 6.89
C ALA A 98 -12.94 -11.60 8.10
N MET A 99 -13.76 -11.31 9.13
CA MET A 99 -13.93 -12.15 10.31
C MET A 99 -15.01 -13.23 10.14
N ASP A 100 -15.75 -13.23 9.03
CA ASP A 100 -16.73 -14.28 8.74
C ASP A 100 -16.02 -15.62 8.45
N ARG A 101 -16.50 -16.69 9.08
CA ARG A 101 -15.80 -17.97 9.17
C ARG A 101 -15.65 -18.70 7.83
N GLY A 102 -16.41 -18.32 6.81
CA GLY A 102 -16.39 -18.93 5.47
C GLY A 102 -15.45 -18.26 4.46
N ARG A 103 -14.91 -17.07 4.75
CA ARG A 103 -14.20 -16.21 3.77
C ARG A 103 -12.96 -15.54 4.38
N ARG A 104 -12.19 -16.29 5.18
CA ARG A 104 -11.00 -15.81 5.91
C ARG A 104 -9.86 -15.39 4.96
N ALA A 105 -9.96 -14.18 4.44
CA ALA A 105 -8.79 -13.50 3.89
C ALA A 105 -7.96 -12.94 5.04
N ARG A 106 -6.64 -13.06 4.96
CA ARG A 106 -5.76 -12.46 5.96
C ARG A 106 -5.86 -10.94 5.95
N TYR A 107 -5.96 -10.36 4.76
CA TYR A 107 -5.99 -8.92 4.57
C TYR A 107 -7.37 -8.45 4.14
N PHE A 108 -7.71 -7.22 4.52
CA PHE A 108 -8.78 -6.49 3.84
C PHE A 108 -8.33 -5.05 3.58
N ALA A 109 -8.89 -4.44 2.55
CA ALA A 109 -8.68 -3.06 2.20
C ALA A 109 -10.02 -2.34 2.05
N VAL A 110 -10.01 -1.04 2.36
CA VAL A 110 -11.12 -0.14 2.07
C VAL A 110 -10.58 1.01 1.24
N THR A 111 -11.26 1.34 0.15
CA THR A 111 -10.81 2.40 -0.76
C THR A 111 -11.94 3.15 -1.43
N ASP A 112 -11.70 4.42 -1.75
CA ASP A 112 -12.55 5.22 -2.64
C ASP A 112 -11.86 5.53 -3.99
N GLY A 113 -10.83 4.74 -4.32
CA GLY A 113 -9.94 4.92 -5.46
C GLY A 113 -8.80 5.90 -5.19
N ASN A 114 -9.02 6.97 -4.41
CA ASN A 114 -7.95 7.89 -4.01
C ASN A 114 -7.28 7.42 -2.71
N GLN A 115 -8.06 7.26 -1.64
CA GLN A 115 -7.58 6.80 -0.34
C GLN A 115 -7.63 5.28 -0.29
N TRP A 116 -6.57 4.69 0.25
CA TRP A 116 -6.43 3.26 0.48
C TRP A 116 -6.02 3.03 1.93
N GLU A 117 -6.73 2.13 2.59
CA GLU A 117 -6.38 1.61 3.91
C GLU A 117 -6.35 0.08 3.84
N ILE A 118 -5.24 -0.53 4.23
CA ILE A 118 -5.03 -1.98 4.23
C ILE A 118 -4.84 -2.43 5.67
N TYR A 119 -5.46 -3.56 6.00
CA TYR A 119 -5.55 -4.12 7.34
C TYR A 119 -5.12 -5.58 7.37
N ASP A 120 -4.48 -6.01 8.46
CA ASP A 120 -4.14 -7.41 8.72
C ASP A 120 -5.06 -7.94 9.85
N THR A 121 -5.85 -8.97 9.54
CA THR A 121 -6.81 -9.56 10.50
C THR A 121 -6.16 -10.34 11.64
N HIS A 122 -4.87 -10.66 11.53
CA HIS A 122 -4.11 -11.30 12.61
C HIS A 122 -3.59 -10.31 13.65
N GLN A 123 -3.60 -9.01 13.35
CA GLN A 123 -3.21 -7.97 14.29
C GLN A 123 -4.35 -7.64 15.27
N PRO A 124 -4.05 -7.20 16.49
CA PRO A 124 -5.08 -6.73 17.41
C PRO A 124 -5.80 -5.52 16.83
N ALA A 125 -7.07 -5.31 17.19
CA ALA A 125 -7.91 -4.26 16.62
C ALA A 125 -7.31 -2.83 16.69
N ILE A 126 -6.40 -2.58 17.63
CA ILE A 126 -5.71 -1.28 17.80
C ILE A 126 -4.64 -1.06 16.72
N ASP A 127 -3.98 -2.12 16.26
CA ASP A 127 -2.87 -2.09 15.29
C ASP A 127 -3.23 -2.77 13.97
N MET A 128 -4.54 -2.94 13.73
CA MET A 128 -5.04 -3.71 12.60
C MET A 128 -4.71 -3.07 11.25
N MET A 129 -4.68 -1.73 11.20
CA MET A 129 -4.29 -0.99 9.99
C MET A 129 -2.78 -1.04 9.83
N VAL A 130 -2.33 -1.63 8.73
CA VAL A 130 -0.90 -1.81 8.44
C VAL A 130 -0.38 -0.77 7.46
N ILE A 131 -1.21 -0.32 6.52
CA ILE A 131 -0.81 0.60 5.44
C ILE A 131 -1.95 1.56 5.13
N SER A 132 -1.62 2.83 4.95
CA SER A 132 -2.52 3.80 4.34
C SER A 132 -1.78 4.75 3.41
N PHE A 133 -2.45 5.11 2.32
CA PHE A 133 -1.98 6.12 1.37
C PHE A 133 -3.12 6.78 0.65
N ALA A 134 -2.85 7.96 0.11
CA ALA A 134 -3.77 8.63 -0.80
C ALA A 134 -3.06 8.93 -2.12
N LEU A 135 -3.68 8.54 -3.24
CA LEU A 135 -3.08 8.70 -4.56
C LEU A 135 -2.70 10.15 -4.81
N LYS A 136 -3.54 11.12 -4.45
CA LYS A 136 -3.28 12.54 -4.71
C LYS A 136 -2.44 13.24 -3.65
N GLU A 137 -2.72 12.99 -2.38
CA GLU A 137 -2.18 13.79 -1.29
C GLU A 137 -0.75 13.37 -0.89
N ASP A 138 -0.41 12.09 -1.02
CA ASP A 138 0.91 11.58 -0.64
C ASP A 138 1.97 11.85 -1.74
N VAL A 139 3.25 11.70 -1.38
CA VAL A 139 4.36 11.79 -2.33
C VAL A 139 4.30 10.59 -3.30
N LEU A 140 4.44 10.85 -4.61
CA LEU A 140 4.27 9.84 -5.67
C LEU A 140 5.10 8.56 -5.44
N ALA A 141 6.38 8.71 -5.06
CA ALA A 141 7.25 7.57 -4.77
C ALA A 141 6.78 6.76 -3.55
N GLU A 142 6.25 7.42 -2.52
CA GLU A 142 5.69 6.74 -1.35
C GLU A 142 4.39 6.02 -1.69
N VAL A 143 3.53 6.62 -2.52
CA VAL A 143 2.31 5.97 -3.02
C VAL A 143 2.67 4.68 -3.74
N CYS A 144 3.60 4.73 -4.69
CA CYS A 144 4.02 3.54 -5.43
C CYS A 144 4.59 2.46 -4.49
N LEU A 145 5.44 2.87 -3.55
CA LEU A 145 6.04 1.96 -2.57
C LEU A 145 4.99 1.27 -1.69
N LYS A 146 4.01 2.03 -1.20
CA LYS A 146 2.92 1.51 -0.37
C LYS A 146 1.94 0.67 -1.21
N ALA A 147 1.68 1.04 -2.45
CA ALA A 147 0.80 0.30 -3.36
C ALA A 147 1.34 -1.10 -3.71
N ILE A 148 2.66 -1.32 -3.65
CA ILE A 148 3.28 -2.66 -3.79
C ILE A 148 2.72 -3.65 -2.75
N ALA A 149 2.13 -3.20 -1.65
CA ALA A 149 1.41 -4.06 -0.71
C ALA A 149 0.25 -4.85 -1.35
N LEU A 150 -0.32 -4.34 -2.44
CA LEU A 150 -1.35 -5.01 -3.22
C LEU A 150 -0.76 -5.81 -4.39
N TRP A 151 0.56 -5.81 -4.59
CA TRP A 151 1.22 -6.55 -5.67
C TRP A 151 0.97 -8.04 -5.49
N ARG A 152 0.44 -8.71 -6.53
CA ARG A 152 -0.03 -10.09 -6.44
C ARG A 152 0.98 -11.06 -5.80
N PRO A 153 2.26 -11.13 -6.24
CA PRO A 153 3.24 -11.98 -5.58
C PRO A 153 3.47 -11.66 -4.09
N ALA A 154 3.36 -10.39 -3.69
CA ALA A 154 3.52 -10.01 -2.28
C ALA A 154 2.34 -10.47 -1.43
N VAL A 155 1.12 -10.40 -1.96
CA VAL A 155 -0.11 -10.87 -1.30
C VAL A 155 -0.14 -12.41 -1.25
N GLU A 156 0.21 -13.10 -2.35
CA GLU A 156 0.28 -14.57 -2.43
C GLU A 156 1.35 -15.16 -1.48
N HIS A 157 2.49 -14.48 -1.32
CA HIS A 157 3.55 -14.90 -0.41
C HIS A 157 3.46 -14.32 1.00
N ASP A 158 2.29 -13.79 1.39
CA ASP A 158 2.02 -13.36 2.75
C ASP A 158 3.03 -12.31 3.28
N SER A 159 3.51 -11.47 2.35
CA SER A 159 4.60 -10.51 2.54
C SER A 159 4.11 -9.06 2.47
N VAL A 160 2.84 -8.82 2.78
CA VAL A 160 2.25 -7.48 2.82
C VAL A 160 2.83 -6.72 4.00
N MET A 161 3.87 -5.93 3.71
CA MET A 161 4.54 -5.04 4.65
C MET A 161 4.77 -3.70 3.93
N ALA A 162 4.55 -2.57 4.61
CA ALA A 162 5.02 -1.29 4.07
C ALA A 162 6.55 -1.35 3.95
N ALA A 163 7.08 -1.17 2.75
CA ALA A 163 8.50 -0.86 2.64
C ALA A 163 8.75 0.48 3.35
N THR A 164 9.71 0.46 4.27
CA THR A 164 9.76 1.43 5.38
C THR A 164 10.22 2.82 4.96
N SER A 165 10.78 2.98 3.76
CA SER A 165 11.07 4.27 3.11
C SER A 165 11.53 4.05 1.66
N PRO A 166 11.19 4.93 0.70
CA PRO A 166 11.84 4.92 -0.60
C PRO A 166 13.30 5.34 -0.42
N ILE A 167 14.25 4.57 -0.97
CA ILE A 167 15.65 4.98 -1.01
C ILE A 167 15.78 6.08 -2.07
N ILE A 168 15.64 7.34 -1.65
CA ILE A 168 15.85 8.52 -2.51
C ILE A 168 17.23 9.10 -2.18
N GLY A 169 18.15 9.05 -3.14
CA GLY A 169 19.43 9.78 -3.11
C GLY A 169 20.66 8.91 -2.84
N LEU A 170 21.31 8.43 -3.91
CA LEU A 170 22.66 7.86 -3.85
C LEU A 170 23.54 8.47 -4.94
N TRP A 171 23.70 9.79 -4.88
CA TRP A 171 24.90 10.50 -5.35
C TRP A 171 25.09 11.75 -4.47
N THR A 172 25.64 11.58 -3.26
CA THR A 172 26.35 12.71 -2.65
C THR A 172 27.69 12.80 -3.36
N THR A 173 27.79 13.68 -4.36
CA THR A 173 29.11 14.13 -4.79
C THR A 173 29.74 14.82 -3.58
N ASP A 174 30.72 14.17 -2.97
CA ASP A 174 31.54 14.75 -1.91
C ASP A 174 32.20 16.02 -2.43
N SER A 175 31.63 17.17 -2.06
CA SER A 175 32.28 18.46 -2.17
C SER A 175 32.11 19.21 -0.86
N SER A 176 33.02 18.98 0.08
CA SER A 176 33.60 20.07 0.87
C SER A 176 34.73 19.55 1.76
N SER A 177 35.93 19.71 1.24
CA SER A 177 37.13 19.90 2.03
C SER A 177 36.93 21.03 3.04
N SER A 178 37.30 20.70 4.29
CA SER A 178 37.95 21.55 5.29
C SER A 178 37.13 22.48 6.20
N ARG A 179 37.34 22.21 7.49
CA ARG A 179 37.75 23.13 8.56
C ARG A 179 36.65 23.60 9.53
N ALA A 180 36.61 22.94 10.69
CA ALA A 180 36.50 23.64 11.96
C ALA A 180 37.16 22.81 13.07
N GLU A 181 38.14 23.42 13.72
CA GLU A 181 38.87 22.94 14.88
C GLU A 181 37.94 22.76 16.09
N PHE A 182 38.11 21.68 16.85
CA PHE A 182 37.76 21.70 18.27
C PHE A 182 38.86 21.01 19.07
N SER A 183 39.60 21.84 19.81
CA SER A 183 40.49 21.40 20.88
C SER A 183 39.66 20.90 22.05
N THR A 184 39.95 19.71 22.57
CA THR A 184 40.09 19.56 24.02
C THR A 184 40.99 18.38 24.35
N VAL A 185 41.97 18.69 25.18
CA VAL A 185 42.98 17.81 25.72
C VAL A 185 42.35 16.93 26.80
N THR A 186 42.54 15.62 26.72
CA THR A 186 42.75 14.77 27.89
C THR A 186 43.84 13.75 27.59
N ARG A 187 44.99 13.96 28.22
CA ARG A 187 46.08 12.99 28.32
C ARG A 187 45.59 11.79 29.12
N THR A 188 45.75 10.59 28.59
CA THR A 188 45.97 9.40 29.42
C THR A 188 47.16 8.66 28.84
N SER A 189 48.23 8.65 29.61
CA SER A 189 49.54 8.09 29.29
C SER A 189 49.47 6.58 29.11
N CYS A 190 49.87 6.13 27.92
CA CYS A 190 50.28 4.76 27.64
C CYS A 190 51.69 4.53 28.23
N THR A 191 51.84 3.58 29.14
CA THR A 191 53.14 3.08 29.57
C THR A 191 53.29 1.61 29.20
N LYS A 192 54.21 1.39 28.25
CA LYS A 192 55.11 0.24 28.04
C LYS A 192 54.50 -1.14 27.85
N CYS A 193 54.53 -1.54 26.58
CA CYS A 193 54.84 -2.89 26.13
C CYS A 193 56.33 -3.19 26.35
N GLU A 194 56.68 -4.20 27.15
CA GLU A 194 57.98 -4.87 27.12
C GLU A 194 57.76 -6.39 27.26
N ARG A 195 58.04 -7.08 26.15
CA ARG A 195 58.49 -8.47 25.93
C ARG A 195 58.60 -9.40 27.14
N CYS A 196 58.17 -10.66 26.97
CA CYS A 196 59.07 -11.83 27.05
C CYS A 196 58.35 -13.14 26.65
N CYS A 197 59.05 -13.90 25.80
CA CYS A 197 59.06 -15.36 25.57
C CYS A 197 57.75 -16.15 25.53
#